data_AF-A0A1G9D7K9-F1
#
_entry.id   AF-A0A1G9D7K9-F1
#
_cell.length_a   1.000
_cell.length_b   1.000
_cell.length_c   1.000
_cell.angle_alpha   90.00
_cell.angle_beta   90.00
_cell.angle_gamma   90.00
#
_symmetry.space_group_name_H-M   'P 1'
#
loop_
_entity.id
_entity.type
_entity.pdbx_description
1 polymer ?
#
loop_
_entity_poly.entity_id
_entity_poly.type
_entity_poly.pdbx_seq_one_letter_code
_entity_poly.pdbx_strand_id
1 'polypeptide(L)'
;MKKFFGKLRKAIEKRGTDILRISVGIVFFWFGFLKFFIDASPAEEIASRTISLITFDLMKPEVSMPFLAVLECLIGIGLLTKKYMKYAIPVMYFQMAGTLLPLVIFPDDTWETFPFVPTLLGQYIIKNAVLISAGIVLGAIAKGGKLINNPEIAQKAKAEENQKE
;
A
#
# COMPACT_ATOMS: atom_id res chain seq x y z
N MET A 1 -11.41 -33.18 9.32
CA MET A 1 -11.05 -31.79 9.74
C MET A 1 -9.54 -31.51 9.77
N LYS A 2 -8.71 -32.21 10.58
CA LYS A 2 -7.25 -31.91 10.71
C LYS A 2 -6.46 -31.88 9.39
N LYS A 3 -6.73 -32.81 8.47
CA LYS A 3 -6.08 -32.90 7.14
C LYS A 3 -6.39 -31.71 6.22
N PHE A 4 -7.59 -31.12 6.36
CA PHE A 4 -8.01 -29.94 5.60
C PHE A 4 -7.27 -28.68 6.10
N PHE A 5 -7.27 -28.44 7.42
CA PHE A 5 -6.52 -27.33 8.01
C PHE A 5 -5.02 -27.42 7.70
N GLY A 6 -4.43 -28.62 7.70
CA GLY A 6 -3.03 -28.81 7.31
C GLY A 6 -2.74 -28.45 5.84
N LYS A 7 -3.65 -28.79 4.90
CA LYS A 7 -3.51 -28.41 3.48
C LYS A 7 -3.67 -26.89 3.29
N LEU A 8 -4.66 -26.29 3.95
CA LEU A 8 -4.92 -24.85 3.89
C LEU A 8 -3.70 -24.06 4.38
N ARG A 9 -3.13 -24.48 5.52
CA ARG A 9 -1.99 -23.79 6.14
C ARG A 9 -0.73 -23.83 5.24
N LYS A 10 -0.46 -24.96 4.58
CA LYS A 10 0.61 -25.07 3.57
C LYS A 10 0.36 -24.20 2.34
N ALA A 11 -0.89 -24.05 1.90
CA ALA A 11 -1.23 -23.19 0.78
C ALA A 11 -1.02 -21.71 1.12
N ILE A 12 -1.42 -21.28 2.33
CA ILE A 12 -1.19 -19.92 2.86
C ILE A 12 0.31 -19.64 2.95
N GLU A 13 1.11 -20.55 3.50
CA GLU A 13 2.57 -20.40 3.60
C GLU A 13 3.23 -20.23 2.23
N LYS A 14 2.80 -21.02 1.24
CA LYS A 14 3.41 -21.03 -0.09
C LYS A 14 2.98 -19.84 -0.96
N ARG A 15 1.75 -19.35 -0.80
CA ARG A 15 1.14 -18.36 -1.72
C ARG A 15 0.69 -17.06 -1.08
N GLY A 16 0.62 -16.97 0.25
CA GLY A 16 0.04 -15.82 0.95
C GLY A 16 0.75 -14.51 0.61
N THR A 17 2.09 -14.54 0.57
CA THR A 17 2.90 -13.38 0.20
C THR A 17 2.76 -13.01 -1.28
N ASP A 18 2.65 -14.01 -2.16
CA ASP A 18 2.40 -13.78 -3.59
C ASP A 18 1.01 -13.19 -3.84
N ILE A 19 -0.01 -13.69 -3.14
CA ILE A 19 -1.38 -13.17 -3.19
C ILE A 19 -1.40 -11.73 -2.69
N LEU A 20 -0.80 -11.45 -1.52
CA LEU A 20 -0.70 -10.09 -0.98
C LEU A 20 -0.06 -9.13 -1.99
N ARG A 21 1.08 -9.53 -2.55
CA ARG A 21 1.81 -8.73 -3.55
C ARG A 21 0.97 -8.46 -4.79
N ILE A 22 0.32 -9.49 -5.32
CA ILE A 22 -0.52 -9.36 -6.53
C ILE A 22 -1.72 -8.48 -6.24
N SER A 23 -2.41 -8.67 -5.11
CA SER A 23 -3.55 -7.85 -4.70
C SER A 23 -3.16 -6.38 -4.57
N VAL A 24 -2.09 -6.07 -3.85
CA VAL A 24 -1.60 -4.68 -3.72
C VAL A 24 -1.18 -4.12 -5.08
N GLY A 25 -0.46 -4.91 -5.89
CA GLY A 25 -0.04 -4.50 -7.23
C GLY A 25 -1.22 -4.19 -8.16
N ILE A 26 -2.27 -5.02 -8.15
CA ILE A 26 -3.51 -4.76 -8.90
C ILE A 26 -4.18 -3.48 -8.41
N VAL A 27 -4.32 -3.30 -7.09
CA VAL A 27 -4.96 -2.11 -6.51
C VAL A 27 -4.26 -0.83 -6.98
N PHE A 28 -2.93 -0.76 -6.85
CA PHE A 28 -2.15 0.40 -7.29
C PHE A 28 -2.23 0.62 -8.81
N PHE A 29 -2.04 -0.44 -9.60
CA PHE A 29 -2.08 -0.30 -11.05
C PHE A 29 -3.47 0.11 -11.54
N TRP A 30 -4.52 -0.48 -11.00
CA TRP A 30 -5.90 -0.22 -11.42
C TRP A 30 -6.33 1.20 -11.07
N PHE A 31 -6.12 1.66 -9.84
CA PHE A 31 -6.46 3.03 -9.45
C PHE A 31 -5.61 4.07 -10.17
N GLY A 32 -4.32 3.79 -10.39
CA GLY A 32 -3.45 4.65 -11.20
C GLY A 32 -3.91 4.74 -12.65
N PHE A 33 -4.32 3.61 -13.23
CA PHE A 33 -4.78 3.57 -14.62
C PHE A 33 -6.10 4.32 -14.82
N LEU A 34 -7.05 4.18 -13.89
CA LEU A 34 -8.35 4.88 -13.97
C LEU A 34 -8.21 6.41 -13.98
N LYS A 35 -7.22 6.96 -13.27
CA LYS A 35 -6.95 8.40 -13.19
C LYS A 35 -6.60 9.06 -14.53
N PHE A 36 -6.22 8.30 -15.55
CA PHE A 36 -5.99 8.86 -16.88
C PHE A 36 -7.29 9.14 -17.66
N PHE A 37 -8.41 8.56 -17.23
CA PHE A 37 -9.67 8.56 -18.00
C PHE A 37 -10.86 9.13 -17.24
N ILE A 38 -10.84 9.05 -15.90
CA ILE A 38 -11.97 9.43 -15.05
C ILE A 38 -11.53 10.56 -14.13
N ASP A 39 -12.03 11.76 -14.39
CA ASP A 39 -11.98 12.91 -13.47
C ASP A 39 -13.33 12.95 -12.73
N ALA A 40 -13.44 12.33 -11.56
CA ALA A 40 -14.72 12.44 -10.83
C ALA A 40 -14.71 12.08 -9.34
N SER A 41 -13.68 11.43 -8.79
CA SER A 41 -13.83 10.91 -7.43
C SER A 41 -13.53 11.99 -6.37
N PRO A 42 -14.31 12.05 -5.26
CA PRO A 42 -14.00 12.94 -4.13
C PRO A 42 -12.58 12.74 -3.56
N ALA A 43 -12.02 11.53 -3.72
CA ALA A 43 -10.66 11.21 -3.32
C ALA A 43 -9.60 11.89 -4.21
N GLU A 44 -9.86 12.04 -5.51
CA GLU A 44 -8.97 12.74 -6.45
C GLU A 44 -8.96 14.24 -6.21
N GLU A 45 -10.12 14.84 -5.92
CA GLU A 45 -10.21 16.25 -5.58
C GLU A 45 -9.43 16.55 -4.28
N ILE A 46 -9.59 15.73 -3.25
CA ILE A 46 -8.81 15.85 -2.02
C ILE A 46 -7.33 15.62 -2.26
N ALA A 47 -6.96 14.65 -3.11
CA ALA A 47 -5.57 14.40 -3.44
C ALA A 47 -4.93 15.59 -4.17
N SER A 48 -5.60 16.18 -5.15
CA SER A 48 -5.10 17.34 -5.89
C SER A 48 -4.96 18.57 -4.98
N ARG A 49 -5.97 18.86 -4.14
CA ARG A 49 -5.91 19.93 -3.12
C ARG A 49 -4.76 19.72 -2.15
N THR A 50 -4.54 18.48 -1.71
CA THR A 50 -3.41 18.14 -0.83
C THR A 50 -2.07 18.40 -1.51
N ILE A 51 -1.91 17.97 -2.77
CA ILE A 51 -0.67 18.17 -3.52
C ILE A 51 -0.42 19.66 -3.78
N SER A 52 -1.44 20.42 -4.15
CA SER A 52 -1.34 21.87 -4.33
C SER A 52 -0.84 22.53 -3.04
N LEU A 53 -1.46 22.19 -1.90
CA LEU A 53 -1.08 22.78 -0.61
C LEU A 53 0.36 22.45 -0.20
N ILE A 54 0.79 21.19 -0.26
CA ILE A 54 2.16 20.80 0.14
C ILE A 54 3.23 21.30 -0.85
N THR A 55 2.84 21.61 -2.09
CA THR A 55 3.73 22.20 -3.10
C THR A 55 3.64 23.73 -3.14
N PHE A 56 2.92 24.36 -2.21
CA PHE A 56 2.70 25.81 -2.18
C PHE A 56 2.12 26.35 -3.49
N ASP A 57 1.11 25.66 -4.03
CA ASP A 57 0.42 25.92 -5.31
C ASP A 57 1.32 25.90 -6.55
N LEU A 58 2.52 25.33 -6.44
CA LEU A 58 3.44 25.17 -7.56
C LEU A 58 2.97 24.05 -8.52
N MET A 59 2.41 22.96 -7.99
CA MET A 59 1.84 21.88 -8.79
C MET A 59 0.32 21.99 -8.84
N LYS A 60 -0.21 22.39 -10.00
CA LYS A 60 -1.64 22.43 -10.26
C LYS A 60 -2.22 21.02 -10.49
N PRO A 61 -3.53 20.82 -10.30
CA PRO A 61 -4.22 19.55 -10.52
C PRO A 61 -3.92 18.89 -11.87
N GLU A 62 -3.79 19.68 -12.94
CA GLU A 62 -3.57 19.18 -14.31
C GLU A 62 -2.20 18.49 -14.47
N VAL A 63 -1.26 18.76 -13.57
CA VAL A 63 0.07 18.12 -13.53
C VAL A 63 0.15 17.08 -12.42
N SER A 64 -0.39 17.40 -11.24
CA SER A 64 -0.30 16.51 -10.07
C SER A 64 -1.07 15.20 -10.27
N MET A 65 -2.23 15.24 -10.93
CA MET A 65 -3.07 14.05 -11.10
C MET A 65 -2.46 13.04 -12.10
N PRO A 66 -2.02 13.44 -13.31
CA PRO A 66 -1.29 12.53 -14.19
C PRO A 66 0.01 12.03 -13.57
N PHE A 67 0.73 12.87 -12.81
CA PHE A 67 1.93 12.44 -12.10
C PHE A 67 1.63 11.34 -11.08
N LEU A 68 0.57 11.52 -10.28
CA LEU A 68 0.13 10.52 -9.32
C LEU A 68 -0.31 9.22 -10.00
N ALA A 69 -1.04 9.33 -11.12
CA ALA A 69 -1.47 8.19 -11.93
C ALA A 69 -0.28 7.36 -12.45
N VAL A 70 0.74 8.03 -12.99
CA VAL A 70 1.99 7.38 -13.42
C VAL A 70 2.68 6.70 -12.25
N LEU A 71 2.81 7.39 -11.11
CA LEU A 71 3.48 6.88 -9.91
C LEU A 71 2.79 5.61 -9.39
N GLU A 72 1.47 5.60 -9.31
CA GLU A 72 0.67 4.44 -8.91
C GLU A 72 0.81 3.25 -9.87
N CYS A 73 0.76 3.52 -11.18
CA CYS A 73 1.00 2.49 -12.20
C CYS A 73 2.40 1.88 -12.07
N LEU A 74 3.44 2.69 -11.83
CA LEU A 74 4.81 2.21 -11.65
C LEU A 74 4.95 1.35 -10.38
N ILE A 75 4.31 1.72 -9.27
CA ILE A 75 4.24 0.89 -8.07
C ILE A 75 3.58 -0.45 -8.41
N GLY A 76 2.40 -0.40 -9.03
CA GLY A 76 1.62 -1.57 -9.39
C GLY A 76 2.41 -2.55 -10.26
N ILE A 77 3.01 -2.06 -11.36
CA ILE A 77 3.87 -2.86 -12.25
C ILE A 77 5.09 -3.40 -11.50
N GLY A 78 5.74 -2.58 -10.68
CA GLY A 78 6.90 -2.99 -9.90
C GLY A 78 6.60 -4.13 -8.92
N LEU A 79 5.43 -4.08 -8.27
CA LEU A 79 4.95 -5.14 -7.39
C LEU A 79 4.55 -6.39 -8.17
N LEU A 80 3.82 -6.25 -9.28
CA LEU A 80 3.36 -7.39 -10.10
C LEU A 80 4.52 -8.17 -10.73
N THR A 81 5.55 -7.48 -11.21
CA THR A 81 6.69 -8.08 -11.92
C THR A 81 7.80 -8.63 -11.01
N LYS A 82 7.78 -8.37 -9.69
CA LYS A 82 8.86 -8.66 -8.70
C LYS A 82 10.19 -7.94 -8.95
N LYS A 83 10.49 -7.53 -10.18
CA LYS A 83 11.80 -7.04 -10.62
C LYS A 83 12.21 -5.72 -9.96
N TYR A 84 11.24 -4.84 -9.69
CA TYR A 84 11.50 -3.48 -9.20
C TYR A 84 10.98 -3.23 -7.78
N MET A 85 10.75 -4.28 -6.98
CA MET A 85 10.20 -4.15 -5.62
C MET A 85 11.05 -3.24 -4.72
N LYS A 86 12.39 -3.25 -4.87
CA LYS A 86 13.30 -2.37 -4.13
C LYS A 86 13.03 -0.88 -4.34
N TYR A 87 12.44 -0.51 -5.47
CA TYR A 87 12.09 0.87 -5.81
C TYR A 87 10.60 1.14 -5.60
N ALA A 88 9.74 0.19 -5.96
CA ALA A 88 8.29 0.31 -5.80
C ALA A 88 7.87 0.51 -4.34
N ILE A 89 8.51 -0.19 -3.39
CA ILE A 89 8.12 -0.13 -1.97
C ILE A 89 8.42 1.24 -1.34
N PRO A 90 9.62 1.84 -1.47
CA PRO A 90 9.86 3.21 -1.01
C PRO A 90 8.91 4.23 -1.63
N VAL A 91 8.68 4.15 -2.95
CA VAL A 91 7.77 5.06 -3.66
C VAL A 91 6.33 4.91 -3.16
N MET A 92 5.90 3.67 -2.91
CA MET A 92 4.61 3.38 -2.29
C MET A 92 4.48 4.00 -0.91
N TYR A 93 5.50 3.90 -0.04
CA TYR A 93 5.45 4.54 1.28
C TYR A 93 5.38 6.06 1.19
N PHE A 94 6.17 6.66 0.31
CA PHE A 94 6.12 8.10 0.08
C PHE A 94 4.71 8.54 -0.32
N GLN A 95 4.11 7.83 -1.28
CA GLN A 95 2.75 8.12 -1.72
C GLN A 95 1.72 7.90 -0.59
N MET A 96 1.79 6.80 0.14
CA MET A 96 0.87 6.50 1.25
C MET A 96 0.99 7.47 2.41
N ALA A 97 2.17 8.04 2.67
CA ALA A 97 2.31 9.13 3.64
C ALA A 97 1.53 10.37 3.18
N GLY A 98 1.62 10.71 1.90
CA GLY A 98 0.84 11.80 1.30
C GLY A 98 -0.68 11.57 1.40
N THR A 99 -1.17 10.35 1.22
CA THR A 99 -2.61 10.05 1.30
C THR A 99 -3.19 10.17 2.70
N LEU A 100 -2.36 10.15 3.76
CA LEU A 100 -2.81 10.32 5.15
C LEU A 100 -2.94 11.79 5.57
N LEU A 101 -2.24 12.71 4.89
CA LEU A 101 -2.25 14.14 5.21
C LEU A 101 -3.66 14.79 5.28
N PRO A 102 -4.63 14.46 4.40
CA PRO A 102 -5.97 15.05 4.46
C PRO A 102 -6.68 14.87 5.80
N LEU A 103 -6.39 13.79 6.54
CA LEU A 103 -7.01 13.55 7.85
C LEU A 103 -6.73 14.67 8.87
N VAL A 104 -5.63 15.40 8.68
CA VAL A 104 -5.19 16.49 9.55
C VAL A 104 -5.41 17.84 8.88
N ILE A 105 -5.16 17.93 7.57
CA ILE A 105 -5.20 19.18 6.80
C ILE A 105 -6.64 19.58 6.44
N PHE A 106 -7.50 18.59 6.16
CA PHE A 106 -8.90 18.79 5.75
C PHE A 106 -9.83 18.03 6.70
N PRO A 107 -9.88 18.41 7.99
CA PRO A 107 -10.67 17.67 8.97
C PRO A 107 -12.17 17.73 8.67
N ASP A 108 -12.66 18.84 8.12
CA ASP A 108 -14.08 19.02 7.78
C ASP A 108 -14.53 18.09 6.64
N ASP A 109 -13.62 17.74 5.73
CA ASP A 109 -13.89 16.81 4.62
C ASP A 109 -13.77 15.32 5.06
N THR A 110 -12.98 15.07 6.11
CA THR A 110 -12.59 13.70 6.52
C THR A 110 -13.24 13.19 7.79
N TRP A 111 -13.85 14.07 8.60
CA TRP A 111 -14.51 13.72 9.86
C TRP A 111 -15.91 14.34 9.98
N GLU A 112 -16.88 13.51 10.36
CA GLU A 112 -18.18 13.97 10.87
C GLU A 112 -18.02 14.52 12.30
N THR A 113 -17.12 13.93 13.09
CA THR A 113 -16.76 14.39 14.43
C THR A 113 -15.30 14.07 14.68
N PHE A 114 -14.44 15.08 14.58
CA PHE A 114 -13.00 14.93 14.76
C PHE A 114 -12.66 14.55 16.22
N PRO A 115 -11.78 13.56 16.49
CA PRO A 115 -11.16 12.55 15.60
C PRO A 115 -11.79 11.15 15.76
N PHE A 116 -13.10 11.05 16.01
CA PHE A 116 -13.78 9.80 16.37
C PHE A 116 -14.64 9.21 15.24
N VAL A 117 -15.36 10.05 14.50
CA VAL A 117 -16.30 9.61 13.46
C VAL A 117 -15.82 10.10 12.10
N PRO A 118 -15.17 9.25 11.28
CA PRO A 118 -14.73 9.62 9.95
C PRO A 118 -15.87 9.59 8.92
N THR A 119 -15.81 10.51 7.95
CA THR A 119 -16.67 10.48 6.74
C THR A 119 -16.34 9.25 5.88
N LEU A 120 -17.12 8.99 4.82
CA LEU A 120 -16.78 7.90 3.88
C LEU A 120 -15.39 8.09 3.25
N LEU A 121 -15.01 9.34 2.96
CA LEU A 121 -13.69 9.70 2.49
C LEU A 121 -12.63 9.43 3.56
N GLY A 122 -12.85 9.88 4.81
CA GLY A 122 -11.94 9.62 5.93
C GLY A 122 -11.72 8.11 6.15
N GLN A 123 -12.78 7.30 6.06
CA GLN A 123 -12.70 5.84 6.16
C GLN A 123 -11.84 5.23 5.05
N TYR A 124 -11.98 5.72 3.82
CA TYR A 124 -11.15 5.28 2.69
C TYR A 124 -9.67 5.58 2.96
N ILE A 125 -9.36 6.78 3.45
CA ILE A 125 -7.99 7.18 3.78
C ILE A 125 -7.42 6.33 4.92
N ILE A 126 -8.18 6.14 6.02
CA ILE A 126 -7.74 5.34 7.17
C ILE A 126 -7.42 3.89 6.75
N LYS A 127 -8.20 3.32 5.82
CA LYS A 127 -7.94 1.96 5.29
C LYS A 127 -6.59 1.83 4.56
N ASN A 128 -5.96 2.93 4.12
CA ASN A 128 -4.61 2.88 3.55
C ASN A 128 -3.57 2.35 4.56
N ALA A 129 -3.84 2.40 5.87
CA ALA A 129 -2.99 1.75 6.89
C ALA A 129 -2.78 0.25 6.61
N VAL A 130 -3.76 -0.41 5.99
CA VAL A 130 -3.64 -1.81 5.56
C VAL A 130 -2.63 -1.96 4.43
N LEU A 131 -2.62 -1.05 3.46
CA LEU A 131 -1.65 -1.04 2.35
C LEU A 131 -0.24 -0.73 2.85
N ILE A 132 -0.11 0.20 3.80
CA ILE A 132 1.17 0.50 4.47
C ILE A 132 1.68 -0.76 5.18
N SER A 133 0.83 -1.43 5.95
CA SER A 133 1.18 -2.68 6.64
C SER A 133 1.56 -3.79 5.66
N ALA A 134 0.85 -3.91 4.53
CA ALA A 134 1.22 -4.83 3.46
C ALA A 134 2.60 -4.50 2.88
N GLY A 135 2.92 -3.21 2.72
CA GLY A 135 4.25 -2.75 2.32
C GLY A 135 5.36 -3.20 3.24
N ILE A 136 5.12 -3.23 4.56
CA ILE A 136 6.13 -3.68 5.55
C ILE A 136 6.43 -5.16 5.31
N VAL A 137 5.38 -5.97 5.19
CA VAL A 137 5.50 -7.41 4.91
C VAL A 137 6.20 -7.64 3.57
N LEU A 138 5.77 -6.95 2.51
CA LEU A 138 6.34 -7.06 1.16
C LEU A 138 7.81 -6.61 1.12
N GLY A 139 8.17 -5.60 1.91
CA GLY A 139 9.53 -5.09 2.05
C GLY A 139 10.45 -6.10 2.70
N ALA A 140 9.99 -6.72 3.80
CA ALA A 140 10.74 -7.76 4.51
C ALA A 140 11.07 -8.96 3.60
N ILE A 141 10.15 -9.33 2.70
CA ILE A 141 10.34 -10.47 1.79
C ILE A 141 10.91 -10.08 0.42
N ALA A 142 11.17 -8.80 0.15
CA ALA A 142 11.55 -8.32 -1.19
C ALA A 142 12.85 -8.97 -1.71
N LYS A 143 13.73 -9.42 -0.81
CA LYS A 143 14.97 -10.17 -1.13
C LYS A 143 14.77 -11.69 -1.28
N GLY A 144 13.53 -12.16 -1.40
CA GLY A 144 13.21 -13.59 -1.52
C GLY A 144 12.92 -14.29 -0.20
N GLY A 145 12.66 -13.53 0.87
CA GLY A 145 12.21 -14.07 2.15
C GLY A 145 10.92 -14.88 2.00
N LYS A 146 10.75 -15.91 2.84
CA LYS A 146 9.57 -16.78 2.83
C LYS A 146 8.96 -16.87 4.21
N LEU A 147 7.64 -17.00 4.26
CA LEU A 147 6.95 -17.34 5.50
C LEU A 147 7.29 -18.78 5.88
N ILE A 148 7.68 -18.99 7.14
CA ILE A 148 7.92 -20.30 7.74
C ILE A 148 6.84 -20.51 8.78
N ASN A 149 5.96 -21.49 8.57
CA ASN A 149 4.85 -21.74 9.49
C ASN A 149 5.19 -22.76 10.60
N ASN A 150 6.24 -23.58 10.42
CA ASN A 150 6.70 -24.48 11.49
C ASN A 150 7.46 -23.65 12.55
N PRO A 151 6.97 -23.59 13.80
CA PRO A 151 7.55 -22.74 14.83
C PRO A 151 8.98 -23.14 15.22
N GLU A 152 9.30 -24.44 15.24
CA GLU A 152 10.65 -24.92 15.57
C GLU A 152 11.65 -24.52 14.47
N ILE A 153 11.25 -24.65 13.20
CA ILE A 153 12.10 -24.24 12.06
C ILE A 153 12.26 -22.72 12.04
N ALA A 154 11.19 -21.97 12.31
CA ALA A 154 11.23 -20.52 12.34
C ALA A 154 12.16 -19.99 13.46
N GLN A 155 12.13 -20.59 14.65
CA GLN A 155 13.02 -20.21 15.75
C GLN A 155 14.49 -20.48 15.42
N LYS A 156 14.80 -21.63 14.81
CA LYS A 156 16.16 -21.95 14.36
C LYS A 156 16.66 -20.95 13.32
N ALA A 157 15.86 -20.67 12.29
CA ALA A 157 16.20 -19.70 11.26
C ALA A 157 16.45 -18.29 11.83
N LYS A 158 15.61 -17.85 12.79
CA LYS A 158 15.77 -16.55 13.46
C LYS A 158 17.03 -16.48 14.31
N ALA A 159 17.38 -17.55 15.02
CA ALA A 159 18.60 -17.60 15.81
C ALA A 159 19.85 -17.50 14.92
N GLU A 160 19.84 -18.15 13.75
CA GLU A 160 20.93 -18.06 12.77
C GLU A 160 21.02 -16.68 12.10
N GLU A 161 19.89 -16.01 11.84
CA GLU A 161 19.85 -14.65 11.29
C GLU A 161 20.47 -13.65 12.27
N ASN A 162 20.07 -13.70 13.55
CA ASN A 162 20.60 -12.84 14.60
C ASN A 162 22.11 -13.02 14.88
N GLN A 163 22.71 -14.15 14.49
CA GLN A 163 24.15 -14.39 14.62
C GLN A 163 24.97 -13.78 13.47
N LYS A 164 24.31 -13.38 12.37
CA LYS A 164 24.95 -12.79 11.18
C LYS A 164 24.88 -11.26 11.15
N GLU A 165 24.06 -10.67 12.01
CA GLU A 165 23.99 -9.22 12.26
C GLU A 165 25.03 -8.76 13.28
#